data_AF-A0A3D0SLE9-F1
#
_entry.id   AF-A0A3D0SLE9-F1
#
_cell.length_a   1.000
_cell.length_b   1.000
_cell.length_c   1.000
_cell.angle_alpha   90.00
_cell.angle_beta   90.00
_cell.angle_gamma   90.00
#
_symmetry.space_group_name_H-M   'P 1'
#
loop_
_entity.id
_entity.type
_entity.pdbx_description
1 polymer ?
#
loop_
_entity_poly.entity_id
_entity_poly.type
_entity_poly.pdbx_seq_one_letter_code
_entity_poly.pdbx_strand_id
1 'polypeptide(L)'
;HLYVSYGCPWAHRTLIVRALKRLDALVSVSVVEPVIGSQGWVFGAAARGTADTLYGKQYLHQLYVRAQPDFTGIVTVPVLWDRRNHTIVNNESSDIIRMFNTAFDACGGDATVDLYPAPLRPAIDALNVWIYDRINNGVYQAGFAATQAAYEQAVDQLFAALDELEQRLTHHPYLAGEQPTEADWRLFPTLVRFDVAYQ
;
A
#
# COMPACT_ATOMS: atom_id res chain seq x y z
N HIS A 1 2.15 9.78 12.06
CA HIS A 1 0.72 9.73 11.72
C HIS A 1 0.59 9.23 10.30
N LEU A 2 -0.48 8.54 9.93
CA LEU A 2 -0.62 7.93 8.60
C LEU A 2 -1.92 8.39 7.95
N TYR A 3 -1.83 8.95 6.75
CA TYR A 3 -3.01 9.25 5.93
C TYR A 3 -3.20 8.16 4.88
N VAL A 4 -4.41 7.62 4.77
CA VAL A 4 -4.71 6.46 3.92
C VAL A 4 -6.05 6.60 3.23
N SER A 5 -6.29 5.80 2.20
CA SER A 5 -7.63 5.46 1.72
C SER A 5 -7.82 3.95 1.82
N TYR A 6 -8.98 3.50 2.30
CA TYR A 6 -9.33 2.06 2.26
C TYR A 6 -9.52 1.54 0.83
N GLY A 7 -9.78 2.42 -0.15
CA GLY A 7 -9.87 2.05 -1.56
C GLY A 7 -8.52 1.73 -2.20
N CYS A 8 -7.42 2.29 -1.69
CA CYS A 8 -6.10 2.19 -2.29
C CYS A 8 -5.34 0.93 -1.83
N PRO A 9 -4.93 0.01 -2.73
CA PRO A 9 -4.18 -1.19 -2.34
C PRO A 9 -2.79 -0.86 -1.77
N TRP A 10 -2.15 0.21 -2.25
CA TRP A 10 -0.85 0.67 -1.75
C TRP A 10 -0.94 1.14 -0.30
N ALA A 11 -1.98 1.93 0.02
CA ALA A 11 -2.22 2.36 1.39
C ALA A 11 -2.61 1.19 2.29
N HIS A 12 -3.34 0.21 1.76
CA HIS A 12 -3.76 -0.97 2.51
C HIS A 12 -2.57 -1.79 3.03
N ARG A 13 -1.45 -1.87 2.30
CA ARG A 13 -0.20 -2.50 2.78
C ARG A 13 0.26 -1.93 4.11
N THR A 14 0.27 -0.60 4.20
CA THR A 14 0.73 0.10 5.40
C THR A 14 -0.21 -0.13 6.58
N LEU A 15 -1.52 -0.28 6.33
CA LEU A 15 -2.50 -0.62 7.36
C LEU A 15 -2.33 -2.06 7.88
N ILE A 16 -2.09 -3.01 6.98
CA ILE A 16 -1.83 -4.41 7.33
C ILE A 16 -0.59 -4.49 8.21
N VAL A 17 0.54 -3.94 7.76
CA VAL A 17 1.80 -4.01 8.52
C VAL A 17 1.72 -3.24 9.83
N ARG A 18 1.02 -2.09 9.86
CA ARG A 18 0.73 -1.36 11.09
C ARG A 18 -0.02 -2.24 12.11
N ALA A 19 -1.01 -3.01 11.68
CA ALA A 19 -1.75 -3.92 12.55
C ALA A 19 -0.90 -5.12 12.99
N LEU A 20 -0.20 -5.78 12.06
CA LEU A 20 0.67 -6.93 12.36
C LEU A 20 1.79 -6.57 13.35
N LYS A 21 2.35 -5.36 13.23
CA LYS A 21 3.38 -4.83 14.14
C LYS A 21 2.80 -4.15 15.39
N ARG A 22 1.48 -4.20 15.61
CA ARG A 22 0.76 -3.61 16.77
C ARG A 22 1.03 -2.13 16.99
N LEU A 23 1.14 -1.36 15.91
CA LEU A 23 1.51 0.05 15.95
C LEU A 23 0.31 0.98 16.20
N ASP A 24 -0.83 0.47 16.64
CA ASP A 24 -2.07 1.24 16.77
C ASP A 24 -1.96 2.45 17.68
N ALA A 25 -1.28 2.28 18.81
CA ALA A 25 -1.03 3.32 19.80
C ALA A 25 0.06 4.32 19.37
N LEU A 26 0.94 3.93 18.45
CA LEU A 26 2.13 4.71 18.04
C LEU A 26 1.88 5.52 16.77
N VAL A 27 1.10 4.96 15.84
CA VAL A 27 0.80 5.56 14.54
C VAL A 27 -0.71 5.72 14.41
N SER A 28 -1.23 6.89 14.75
CA SER A 28 -2.63 7.23 14.46
C SER A 28 -2.87 7.37 12.96
N VAL A 29 -4.12 7.16 12.54
CA VAL A 29 -4.55 7.12 11.14
C VAL A 29 -5.67 8.13 10.90
N SER A 30 -5.61 8.83 9.77
CA SER A 30 -6.77 9.53 9.19
C SER A 30 -7.08 8.93 7.82
N VAL A 31 -8.36 8.77 7.51
CA VAL A 31 -8.83 8.08 6.30
C VAL A 31 -9.50 9.10 5.38
N VAL A 32 -9.02 9.23 4.15
CA VAL A 32 -9.72 10.02 3.13
C VAL A 32 -10.89 9.23 2.55
N GLU A 33 -11.90 9.93 2.04
CA GLU A 33 -13.07 9.33 1.42
C GLU A 33 -12.69 8.44 0.22
N PRO A 34 -13.50 7.41 -0.10
CA PRO A 34 -13.22 6.49 -1.19
C PRO A 34 -13.36 7.15 -2.57
N VAL A 35 -14.18 8.19 -2.69
CA VAL A 35 -14.41 8.90 -3.95
C VAL A 35 -13.38 10.02 -4.11
N ILE A 36 -12.59 9.95 -5.19
CA ILE A 36 -11.62 10.98 -5.55
C ILE A 36 -12.35 12.10 -6.30
N GLY A 37 -12.38 13.30 -5.73
CA GLY A 37 -12.99 14.47 -6.35
C GLY A 37 -12.05 15.20 -7.31
N SER A 38 -12.52 16.30 -7.90
CA SER A 38 -11.71 17.15 -8.80
C SER A 38 -10.49 17.80 -8.13
N GLN A 39 -10.48 17.86 -6.79
CA GLN A 39 -9.36 18.35 -5.97
C GLN A 39 -8.51 17.20 -5.35
N GLY A 40 -8.73 15.98 -5.84
CA GLY A 40 -8.08 14.76 -5.35
C GLY A 40 -8.78 14.17 -4.12
N TRP A 41 -7.97 13.61 -3.22
CA TRP A 41 -8.44 12.96 -1.99
C TRP A 41 -9.05 13.96 -1.00
N VAL A 42 -10.24 13.65 -0.49
CA VAL A 42 -11.05 14.51 0.37
C VAL A 42 -11.16 13.89 1.76
N PHE A 43 -11.12 14.71 2.81
CA PHE A 43 -11.48 14.31 4.17
C PHE A 43 -12.96 14.56 4.43
N GLY A 44 -13.60 13.68 5.19
CA GLY A 44 -15.04 13.75 5.47
C GLY A 44 -15.49 12.63 6.38
N ALA A 45 -16.74 12.68 6.82
CA ALA A 45 -17.40 11.59 7.57
C ALA A 45 -18.44 10.85 6.70
N ALA A 46 -18.51 11.17 5.41
CA ALA A 46 -19.53 10.71 4.50
C ALA A 46 -18.96 9.58 3.63
N ALA A 47 -19.17 8.33 4.07
CA ALA A 47 -18.74 7.09 3.41
C ALA A 47 -17.39 6.48 3.87
N ARG A 48 -17.21 6.40 5.19
CA ARG A 48 -16.10 5.71 5.89
C ARG A 48 -14.76 6.47 5.92
N GLY A 49 -14.72 7.71 5.45
CA GLY A 49 -13.64 8.64 5.75
C GLY A 49 -13.65 9.11 7.21
N THR A 50 -12.58 9.80 7.58
CA THR A 50 -12.48 10.60 8.80
C THR A 50 -12.20 12.06 8.43
N ALA A 51 -12.47 12.97 9.36
CA ALA A 51 -11.85 14.29 9.30
C ALA A 51 -10.31 14.15 9.39
N ASP A 52 -9.58 15.15 8.89
CA ASP A 52 -8.15 15.30 9.20
C ASP A 52 -8.00 15.61 10.70
N THR A 53 -7.50 14.63 11.45
CA THR A 53 -7.37 14.71 12.90
C THR A 53 -6.20 15.57 13.38
N LEU A 54 -5.30 16.00 12.48
CA LEU A 54 -4.16 16.83 12.84
C LEU A 54 -4.38 18.31 12.57
N TYR A 55 -4.95 18.67 11.41
CA TYR A 55 -5.01 20.07 10.97
C TYR A 55 -6.37 20.49 10.41
N GLY A 56 -7.38 19.61 10.44
CA GLY A 56 -8.71 19.91 9.91
C GLY A 56 -8.72 20.30 8.43
N LYS A 57 -7.76 19.80 7.63
CA LYS A 57 -7.75 20.02 6.18
C LYS A 57 -8.92 19.32 5.51
N GLN A 58 -9.38 19.91 4.43
CA GLN A 58 -10.46 19.35 3.62
C GLN A 58 -9.91 18.41 2.54
N TYR A 59 -8.71 18.66 2.05
CA TYR A 59 -8.09 17.89 0.97
C TYR A 59 -6.67 17.46 1.33
N LEU A 60 -6.27 16.27 0.88
CA LEU A 60 -4.94 15.73 1.16
C LEU A 60 -3.81 16.59 0.56
N HIS A 61 -4.05 17.20 -0.61
CA HIS A 61 -3.05 18.06 -1.26
C HIS A 61 -2.62 19.24 -0.37
N GLN A 62 -3.49 19.69 0.54
CA GLN A 62 -3.18 20.77 1.47
C GLN A 62 -2.10 20.36 2.49
N LEU A 63 -1.90 19.06 2.72
CA LEU A 63 -0.78 18.54 3.52
C LEU A 63 0.53 18.55 2.74
N TYR A 64 0.48 18.20 1.44
CA TYR A 64 1.64 18.30 0.55
C TYR A 64 2.12 19.75 0.46
N VAL A 65 1.21 20.70 0.22
CA VAL A 65 1.52 22.14 0.22
C VAL A 65 2.02 22.62 1.58
N ARG A 66 1.53 22.03 2.69
CA ARG A 66 2.03 22.35 4.03
C ARG A 66 3.48 21.88 4.23
N ALA A 67 3.83 20.70 3.74
CA ALA A 67 5.18 20.16 3.83
C ALA A 67 6.15 20.87 2.86
N GLN A 68 5.65 21.23 1.68
CA GLN A 68 6.39 21.88 0.61
C GLN A 68 5.47 22.84 -0.17
N PRO A 69 5.57 24.17 0.04
CA PRO A 69 4.65 25.15 -0.55
C PRO A 69 4.56 25.15 -2.10
N ASP A 70 5.63 24.75 -2.78
CA ASP A 70 5.75 24.72 -4.24
C ASP A 70 5.59 23.31 -4.84
N PHE A 71 5.00 22.37 -4.08
CA PHE A 71 4.79 21.00 -4.56
C PHE A 71 3.88 20.95 -5.80
N THR A 72 4.38 20.36 -6.88
CA THR A 72 3.68 20.20 -8.16
C THR A 72 3.49 18.73 -8.59
N GLY A 73 3.79 17.78 -7.68
CA GLY A 73 3.69 16.35 -7.97
C GLY A 73 2.28 15.77 -7.80
N ILE A 74 2.18 14.45 -7.99
CA ILE A 74 0.94 13.71 -7.76
C ILE A 74 0.73 13.53 -6.25
N VAL A 75 -0.49 13.82 -5.79
CA VAL A 75 -0.91 13.66 -4.40
C VAL A 75 -1.42 12.23 -4.19
N THR A 76 -0.65 11.42 -3.49
CA THR A 76 -0.91 9.99 -3.31
C THR A 76 -1.26 9.64 -1.86
N VAL A 77 -1.85 8.46 -1.68
CA VAL A 77 -1.90 7.75 -0.40
C VAL A 77 -1.16 6.43 -0.58
N PRO A 78 -0.44 5.93 0.45
CA PRO A 78 -0.36 6.42 1.82
C PRO A 78 0.58 7.63 1.99
N VAL A 79 0.40 8.39 3.09
CA VAL A 79 1.36 9.42 3.53
C VAL A 79 1.75 9.17 4.99
N LEU A 80 3.01 8.87 5.24
CA LEU A 80 3.58 8.85 6.58
C LEU A 80 4.00 10.27 6.96
N TRP A 81 3.33 10.83 7.96
CA TRP A 81 3.47 12.22 8.38
C TRP A 81 4.16 12.35 9.74
N ASP A 82 5.14 13.25 9.82
CA ASP A 82 5.79 13.66 11.05
C ASP A 82 5.02 14.81 11.73
N ARG A 83 4.48 14.53 12.91
CA ARG A 83 3.73 15.51 13.71
C ARG A 83 4.62 16.57 14.35
N ARG A 84 5.91 16.30 14.55
CA ARG A 84 6.86 17.22 15.19
C ARG A 84 7.42 18.23 14.19
N ASN A 85 7.91 17.75 13.06
CA ASN A 85 8.49 18.61 12.01
C ASN A 85 7.45 19.13 11.01
N HIS A 86 6.18 18.70 11.13
CA HIS A 86 5.10 19.09 10.21
C HIS A 86 5.41 18.84 8.73
N THR A 87 6.00 17.69 8.43
CA THR A 87 6.38 17.30 7.05
C THR A 87 6.03 15.84 6.73
N ILE A 88 6.12 15.49 5.46
CA ILE A 88 6.00 14.11 4.98
C ILE A 88 7.33 13.40 5.22
N VAL A 89 7.29 12.27 5.92
CA VAL A 89 8.45 11.38 6.09
C VAL A 89 8.64 10.56 4.82
N ASN A 90 7.57 9.94 4.33
CA ASN A 90 7.59 9.07 3.16
C ASN A 90 6.16 8.89 2.62
N ASN A 91 6.00 8.74 1.30
CA ASN A 91 4.73 8.42 0.63
C ASN A 91 4.83 7.21 -0.33
N GLU A 92 5.89 6.42 -0.21
CA GLU A 92 6.12 5.15 -0.90
C GLU A 92 5.72 3.99 0.04
N SER A 93 4.68 3.26 -0.35
CA SER A 93 4.12 2.19 0.48
C SER A 93 5.12 1.10 0.84
N SER A 94 6.03 0.76 -0.08
CA SER A 94 7.02 -0.30 0.11
C SER A 94 8.10 0.08 1.12
N ASP A 95 8.54 1.34 1.13
CA ASP A 95 9.46 1.85 2.14
C ASP A 95 8.78 1.97 3.51
N ILE A 96 7.54 2.46 3.55
CA ILE A 96 6.79 2.63 4.80
C ILE A 96 6.61 1.30 5.52
N ILE A 97 6.28 0.21 4.81
CA ILE A 97 6.15 -1.10 5.46
C ILE A 97 7.48 -1.62 6.01
N ARG A 98 8.61 -1.34 5.34
CA ARG A 98 9.96 -1.70 5.83
C ARG A 98 10.33 -0.91 7.08
N MET A 99 9.98 0.39 7.12
CA MET A 99 10.12 1.21 8.33
C MET A 99 9.29 0.65 9.48
N PHE A 100 8.00 0.35 9.24
CA PHE A 100 7.13 -0.21 10.27
C PHE A 100 7.58 -1.58 10.77
N ASN A 101 8.20 -2.38 9.90
CA ASN A 101 8.68 -3.73 10.25
C ASN A 101 9.72 -3.73 11.37
N THR A 102 10.52 -2.66 11.54
CA THR A 102 11.66 -2.69 12.49
C THR A 102 11.84 -1.42 13.33
N ALA A 103 11.47 -0.23 12.83
CA ALA A 103 11.81 1.04 13.48
C ALA A 103 11.14 1.25 14.84
N PHE A 104 10.09 0.47 15.15
CA PHE A 104 9.31 0.59 16.38
C PHE A 104 9.53 -0.58 17.36
N ASP A 105 10.41 -1.54 17.04
CA ASP A 105 10.63 -2.75 17.85
C ASP A 105 11.06 -2.42 19.28
N ALA A 106 11.83 -1.34 19.46
CA ALA A 106 12.31 -0.89 20.77
C ALA A 106 11.34 0.05 21.51
N CYS A 107 10.19 0.40 20.93
CA CYS A 107 9.29 1.41 21.51
C CYS A 107 7.79 1.05 21.45
N GLY A 108 7.48 -0.25 21.46
CA GLY A 108 6.12 -0.78 21.63
C GLY A 108 5.56 -1.52 20.42
N GLY A 109 6.29 -1.55 19.31
CA GLY A 109 5.98 -2.46 18.20
C GLY A 109 6.25 -3.92 18.56
N ASP A 110 5.59 -4.84 17.87
CA ASP A 110 5.77 -6.28 18.08
C ASP A 110 7.07 -6.78 17.43
N ALA A 111 8.17 -6.78 18.19
CA ALA A 111 9.48 -7.24 17.74
C ALA A 111 9.55 -8.75 17.42
N THR A 112 8.53 -9.54 17.77
CA THR A 112 8.50 -10.99 17.47
C THR A 112 8.07 -11.28 16.02
N VAL A 113 7.50 -10.28 15.34
CA VAL A 113 7.07 -10.35 13.94
C VAL A 113 8.12 -9.68 13.05
N ASP A 114 8.77 -10.45 12.19
CA ASP A 114 9.65 -9.94 11.13
C ASP A 114 9.12 -10.39 9.76
N LEU A 115 8.61 -9.43 8.98
CA LEU A 115 8.05 -9.66 7.65
C LEU A 115 9.12 -9.64 6.55
N TYR A 116 10.38 -9.34 6.88
CA TYR A 116 11.50 -9.29 5.94
C TYR A 116 12.80 -9.88 6.55
N PRO A 117 12.76 -11.15 6.98
CA PRO A 117 13.87 -11.79 7.70
C PRO A 117 15.08 -12.00 6.79
N ALA A 118 16.28 -11.81 7.35
CA ALA A 118 17.55 -11.82 6.61
C ALA A 118 17.73 -13.03 5.64
N PRO A 119 17.41 -14.28 6.03
CA PRO A 119 17.59 -15.43 5.15
C PRO A 119 16.67 -15.44 3.91
N LEU A 120 15.51 -14.79 3.98
CA LEU A 120 14.52 -14.80 2.90
C LEU A 120 14.58 -13.56 2.00
N ARG A 121 15.38 -12.54 2.36
CA ARG A 121 15.43 -11.26 1.63
C ARG A 121 15.63 -11.40 0.13
N PRO A 122 16.58 -12.21 -0.39
CA PRO A 122 16.77 -12.33 -1.84
C PRO A 122 15.52 -12.89 -2.54
N ALA A 123 14.85 -13.86 -1.94
CA ALA A 123 13.63 -14.45 -2.47
C ALA A 123 12.45 -13.47 -2.42
N ILE A 124 12.31 -12.74 -1.31
CA ILE A 124 11.27 -11.73 -1.12
C ILE A 124 11.44 -10.59 -2.12
N ASP A 125 12.66 -10.11 -2.33
CA ASP A 125 12.90 -8.99 -3.25
C ASP A 125 12.63 -9.39 -4.71
N ALA A 126 13.04 -10.60 -5.11
CA ALA A 126 12.72 -11.13 -6.44
C ALA A 126 11.20 -11.30 -6.65
N LEU A 127 10.50 -11.85 -5.65
CA LEU A 127 9.05 -11.95 -5.64
C LEU A 127 8.40 -10.58 -5.75
N ASN A 128 8.83 -9.61 -4.96
CA ASN A 128 8.24 -8.29 -4.91
C ASN A 128 8.32 -7.53 -6.24
N VAL A 129 9.43 -7.68 -6.98
CA VAL A 129 9.57 -7.13 -8.33
C VAL A 129 8.57 -7.81 -9.26
N TRP A 130 8.56 -9.14 -9.30
CA TRP A 130 7.65 -9.90 -10.17
C TRP A 130 6.16 -9.62 -9.84
N ILE A 131 5.77 -9.63 -8.57
CA ILE A 131 4.39 -9.33 -8.12
C ILE A 131 4.02 -7.90 -8.51
N TYR A 132 4.92 -6.93 -8.31
CA TYR A 132 4.63 -5.54 -8.65
C TYR A 132 4.39 -5.37 -10.14
N ASP A 133 5.33 -5.84 -10.96
CA ASP A 133 5.28 -5.64 -12.41
C ASP A 133 4.12 -6.41 -13.06
N ARG A 134 3.91 -7.67 -12.65
CA ARG A 134 2.97 -8.58 -13.32
C ARG A 134 1.55 -8.53 -12.76
N ILE A 135 1.39 -8.23 -11.46
CA ILE A 135 0.10 -8.36 -10.78
C ILE A 135 -0.37 -7.02 -10.24
N ASN A 136 0.37 -6.40 -9.32
CA ASN A 136 -0.10 -5.18 -8.66
C ASN A 136 -0.28 -4.02 -9.63
N ASN A 137 0.70 -3.83 -10.53
CA ASN A 137 0.61 -2.84 -11.60
C ASN A 137 -0.05 -3.41 -12.85
N GLY A 138 0.01 -4.73 -13.07
CA GLY A 138 -0.62 -5.42 -14.19
C GLY A 138 -2.12 -5.14 -14.32
N VAL A 139 -2.86 -5.17 -13.20
CA VAL A 139 -4.29 -4.80 -13.19
C VAL A 139 -4.55 -3.36 -13.65
N TYR A 140 -3.66 -2.42 -13.30
CA TYR A 140 -3.77 -1.02 -13.75
C TYR A 140 -3.37 -0.85 -15.20
N GLN A 141 -2.36 -1.59 -15.67
CA GLN A 141 -1.96 -1.60 -17.09
C GLN A 141 -3.10 -2.11 -17.97
N ALA A 142 -3.81 -3.16 -17.55
CA ALA A 142 -5.01 -3.63 -18.23
C ALA A 142 -6.15 -2.60 -18.16
N GLY A 143 -6.52 -2.16 -16.95
CA GLY A 143 -7.66 -1.25 -16.76
C GLY A 143 -7.51 0.15 -17.36
N PHE A 144 -6.28 0.62 -17.58
CA PHE A 144 -6.00 1.93 -18.18
C PHE A 144 -5.40 1.85 -19.60
N ALA A 145 -5.43 0.67 -20.23
CA ALA A 145 -4.97 0.52 -21.59
C ALA A 145 -5.79 1.40 -22.56
N ALA A 146 -5.09 2.18 -23.39
CA ALA A 146 -5.73 3.06 -24.37
C ALA A 146 -6.08 2.36 -25.70
N THR A 147 -5.62 1.12 -25.91
CA THR A 147 -5.86 0.34 -27.12
C THR A 147 -6.19 -1.11 -26.77
N GLN A 148 -6.96 -1.76 -27.65
CA GLN A 148 -7.34 -3.17 -27.49
C GLN A 148 -6.11 -4.09 -27.40
N ALA A 149 -5.11 -3.88 -28.27
CA ALA A 149 -3.89 -4.68 -28.27
C ALA A 149 -3.09 -4.54 -26.96
N ALA A 150 -3.02 -3.32 -26.38
CA ALA A 150 -2.36 -3.12 -25.10
C ALA A 150 -3.13 -3.78 -23.95
N TYR A 151 -4.46 -3.71 -23.99
CA TYR A 151 -5.33 -4.39 -23.04
C TYR A 151 -5.13 -5.91 -23.08
N GLU A 152 -5.25 -6.53 -24.26
CA GLU A 152 -5.10 -7.98 -24.44
C GLU A 152 -3.72 -8.46 -23.95
N GLN A 153 -2.66 -7.76 -24.34
CA GLN A 153 -1.32 -8.08 -23.87
C GLN A 153 -1.18 -7.98 -22.34
N ALA A 154 -1.76 -6.96 -21.71
CA ALA A 154 -1.69 -6.78 -20.26
C ALA A 154 -2.48 -7.85 -19.52
N VAL A 155 -3.67 -8.20 -20.01
CA VAL A 155 -4.51 -9.26 -19.45
C VAL A 155 -3.85 -10.63 -19.58
N ASP A 156 -3.31 -10.97 -20.75
CA ASP A 156 -2.60 -12.25 -20.95
C ASP A 156 -1.41 -12.39 -19.99
N GLN A 157 -0.64 -11.32 -19.80
CA GLN A 157 0.49 -11.31 -18.87
C GLN A 157 0.04 -11.42 -17.40
N LEU A 158 -1.05 -10.77 -17.04
CA LEU A 158 -1.62 -10.83 -15.70
C LEU A 158 -2.10 -12.25 -15.38
N PHE A 159 -2.88 -12.88 -16.27
CA PHE A 159 -3.41 -14.23 -16.04
C PHE A 159 -2.30 -15.29 -16.07
N ALA A 160 -1.31 -15.18 -16.95
CA ALA A 160 -0.14 -16.05 -16.90
C ALA A 160 0.60 -15.94 -15.55
N ALA A 161 0.70 -14.74 -14.98
CA ALA A 161 1.29 -14.55 -13.66
C ALA A 161 0.41 -15.13 -12.53
N LEU A 162 -0.91 -15.06 -12.65
CA LEU A 162 -1.82 -15.71 -11.70
C LEU A 162 -1.71 -17.25 -11.75
N ASP A 163 -1.49 -17.83 -12.92
CA ASP A 163 -1.22 -19.28 -13.06
C ASP A 163 0.12 -19.68 -12.40
N GLU A 164 1.18 -18.89 -12.60
CA GLU A 164 2.47 -19.08 -11.92
C GLU A 164 2.32 -18.98 -10.39
N LEU A 165 1.51 -18.04 -9.92
CA LEU A 165 1.20 -17.85 -8.51
C LEU A 165 0.46 -19.06 -7.92
N GLU A 166 -0.55 -19.58 -8.61
CA GLU A 166 -1.33 -20.76 -8.18
C GLU A 166 -0.43 -22.00 -8.07
N GLN A 167 0.43 -22.23 -9.06
CA GLN A 167 1.40 -23.33 -9.03
C GLN A 167 2.34 -23.22 -7.82
N ARG A 168 2.81 -22.02 -7.53
CA ARG A 168 3.68 -21.77 -6.36
C ARG A 168 2.96 -22.07 -5.05
N LEU A 169 1.74 -21.57 -4.89
CA LEU A 169 0.94 -21.72 -3.67
C LEU A 169 0.39 -23.15 -3.48
N THR A 170 0.43 -23.98 -4.52
CA THR A 170 0.16 -25.43 -4.40
C THR A 170 1.23 -26.15 -3.56
N HIS A 171 2.47 -25.66 -3.57
CA HIS A 171 3.61 -26.30 -2.91
C HIS A 171 3.98 -25.68 -1.56
N HIS A 172 3.63 -24.41 -1.35
CA HIS A 172 3.95 -23.67 -0.13
C HIS A 172 2.74 -22.88 0.36
N PRO A 173 2.50 -22.81 1.68
CA PRO A 173 1.40 -22.02 2.23
C PRO A 173 1.57 -20.50 2.01
N TYR A 174 2.79 -20.03 1.76
CA TYR A 174 3.12 -18.62 1.52
C TYR A 174 4.15 -18.47 0.41
N LEU A 175 4.30 -17.26 -0.13
CA LEU A 175 5.11 -17.02 -1.32
C LEU A 175 6.60 -17.33 -1.11
N ALA A 176 7.14 -17.01 0.06
CA ALA A 176 8.55 -17.20 0.38
C ALA A 176 8.84 -18.45 1.23
N GLY A 177 7.87 -19.37 1.37
CA GLY A 177 8.04 -20.63 2.12
C GLY A 177 6.93 -20.86 3.14
N GLU A 178 7.32 -21.19 4.38
CA GLU A 178 6.40 -21.66 5.43
C GLU A 178 5.77 -20.55 6.28
N GLN A 179 6.19 -19.29 6.08
CA GLN A 179 5.70 -18.15 6.87
C GLN A 179 5.34 -16.97 5.96
N PRO A 180 4.31 -16.17 6.32
CA PRO A 180 3.96 -14.98 5.56
C PRO A 180 5.06 -13.93 5.70
N THR A 181 5.40 -13.32 4.58
CA THR A 181 6.36 -12.23 4.47
C THR A 181 5.67 -11.00 3.91
N GLU A 182 6.38 -9.90 3.78
CA GLU A 182 5.84 -8.73 3.11
C GLU A 182 5.45 -8.97 1.64
N ALA A 183 5.99 -10.02 0.97
CA ALA A 183 5.57 -10.36 -0.39
C ALA A 183 4.08 -10.73 -0.42
N ASP A 184 3.64 -11.54 0.54
CA ASP A 184 2.25 -11.95 0.72
C ASP A 184 1.38 -10.71 1.01
N TRP A 185 1.84 -9.82 1.88
CA TRP A 185 1.11 -8.60 2.25
C TRP A 185 1.14 -7.50 1.18
N ARG A 186 2.05 -7.59 0.20
CA ARG A 186 2.06 -6.73 -1.01
C ARG A 186 1.12 -7.25 -2.09
N LEU A 187 0.96 -8.58 -2.19
CA LEU A 187 0.06 -9.26 -3.11
C LEU A 187 -1.41 -9.17 -2.66
N PHE A 188 -1.67 -9.47 -1.39
CA PHE A 188 -3.03 -9.61 -0.85
C PHE A 188 -3.96 -8.43 -1.15
N PRO A 189 -3.54 -7.14 -1.04
CA PRO A 189 -4.41 -6.02 -1.38
C PRO A 189 -4.92 -6.00 -2.81
N THR A 190 -4.17 -6.57 -3.77
CA THR A 190 -4.61 -6.72 -5.16
C THR A 190 -5.61 -7.87 -5.27
N LEU A 191 -5.29 -9.05 -4.72
CA LEU A 191 -6.18 -10.22 -4.82
C LEU A 191 -7.55 -9.98 -4.18
N VAL A 192 -7.59 -9.37 -2.99
CA VAL A 192 -8.85 -9.07 -2.30
C VAL A 192 -9.72 -8.04 -3.04
N ARG A 193 -9.16 -7.34 -4.03
CA ARG A 193 -9.88 -6.38 -4.88
C ARG A 193 -10.21 -6.92 -6.26
N PHE A 194 -9.70 -8.10 -6.61
CA PHE A 194 -9.75 -8.63 -7.97
C PHE A 194 -11.19 -8.75 -8.48
N ASP A 195 -12.02 -9.54 -7.81
CA ASP A 195 -13.41 -9.78 -8.22
C ASP A 195 -14.32 -8.55 -8.10
N VAL A 196 -13.99 -7.61 -7.20
CA VAL A 196 -14.87 -6.47 -6.88
C VAL A 196 -14.54 -5.21 -7.67
N ALA A 197 -13.33 -5.10 -8.23
CA ALA A 197 -12.86 -3.85 -8.83
C ALA A 197 -12.00 -4.01 -10.09
N TYR A 198 -11.38 -5.17 -10.35
CA TYR A 198 -10.45 -5.36 -11.49
C TYR A 198 -11.08 -6.20 -12.62
N GLN A 199 -12.39 -6.11 -12.81
CA GLN A 199 -13.11 -6.71 -13.94
C GLN A 199 -12.98 -5.88 -15.22
#